data_AF-A0A814B9H1-F1
#
_entry.id   AF-A0A814B9H1-F1
#
_cell.length_a   1.000
_cell.length_b   1.000
_cell.length_c   1.000
_cell.angle_alpha   90.00
_cell.angle_beta   90.00
_cell.angle_gamma   90.00
#
_symmetry.space_group_name_H-M   'P 1'
#
loop_
_entity.id
_entity.type
_entity.pdbx_description
1 polymer ?
#
loop_
_entity_poly.entity_id
_entity_poly.type
_entity_poly.pdbx_seq_one_letter_code
_entity_poly.pdbx_strand_id
1 'polypeptide(L)'
;MCTAVDAQSERQTSIYSPPFYSSPNGYKMRARLYLNGDGNARRTHMSLFFVLMRSLNDPILKFPFNYKVSFCLYDQTSSQRHIIDSFRPDIKSSSFQRPRSDMNIASGIPKFIPLEMIQQEESPYIRDDTMFIKILVDFGEIQKTLLPYALSLNPGLPMHIQQTMIKQEAERRIQLQSDEQLKRL
;
A
#
# COMPACT_ATOMS: atom_id res chain seq x y z
N MET A 1 10.13 5.51 18.78
CA MET A 1 8.85 5.07 18.22
C MET A 1 7.81 6.10 18.59
N CYS A 2 6.95 6.53 17.67
CA CYS A 2 5.84 7.43 17.97
C CYS A 2 4.66 6.58 18.45
N THR A 3 4.14 6.85 19.64
CA THR A 3 2.99 6.14 20.19
C THR A 3 1.68 6.82 19.80
N ALA A 4 0.53 6.14 19.97
CA ALA A 4 -0.78 6.76 19.76
C ALA A 4 -1.01 7.98 20.68
N VAL A 5 -0.38 8.00 21.85
CA VAL A 5 -0.43 9.11 22.81
C VAL A 5 0.29 10.35 22.28
N ASP A 6 1.44 10.16 21.63
CA ASP A 6 2.19 11.26 20.99
C ASP A 6 1.39 11.90 19.86
N ALA A 7 0.63 11.11 19.10
CA ALA A 7 -0.23 11.59 18.02
C ALA A 7 -1.46 12.38 18.53
N GLN A 8 -2.04 11.97 19.66
CA GLN A 8 -3.14 12.71 20.30
C GLN A 8 -2.68 14.03 20.92
N SER A 9 -1.45 14.09 21.42
CA SER A 9 -0.83 15.30 21.98
C SER A 9 -0.34 16.31 20.93
N GLU A 10 -0.50 16.00 19.63
CA GLU A 10 -0.01 16.78 18.48
C GLU A 10 1.53 16.98 18.42
N ARG A 11 2.30 16.34 19.32
CA ARG A 11 3.77 16.42 19.34
C ARG A 11 4.43 15.75 18.14
N GLN A 12 3.83 14.68 17.62
CA GLN A 12 4.27 14.04 16.39
C GLN A 12 3.05 13.62 15.57
N THR A 13 2.73 14.40 14.54
CA THR A 13 1.50 14.22 13.75
C THR A 13 1.58 13.09 12.72
N SER A 14 2.79 12.65 12.36
CA SER A 14 2.98 11.59 11.36
C SER A 14 4.23 10.75 11.60
N ILE A 15 4.19 9.52 11.07
CA ILE A 15 5.24 8.51 11.13
C ILE A 15 5.68 8.20 9.71
N TYR A 16 6.99 8.06 9.50
CA TYR A 16 7.53 7.60 8.23
C TYR A 16 8.05 6.17 8.35
N SER A 17 7.80 5.36 7.33
CA SER A 17 8.49 4.06 7.22
C SER A 17 9.97 4.27 6.88
N PRO A 18 10.82 3.26 7.11
CA PRO A 18 12.09 3.16 6.42
C PRO A 18 11.88 3.26 4.89
N PRO A 19 12.86 3.80 4.14
CA PRO A 19 12.83 3.74 2.68
C PRO A 19 12.87 2.30 2.19
N PHE A 20 12.11 2.02 1.12
CA PHE A 20 12.13 0.77 0.39
C PHE A 20 12.32 1.05 -1.11
N TYR A 21 12.71 0.02 -1.85
CA TYR A 21 13.08 0.14 -3.25
C TYR A 21 12.30 -0.84 -4.11
N SER A 22 12.02 -0.47 -5.36
CA SER A 22 11.40 -1.40 -6.32
C SER A 22 12.36 -2.48 -6.80
N SER A 23 13.66 -2.17 -6.81
CA SER A 23 14.78 -3.07 -7.13
C SER A 23 16.08 -2.40 -6.65
N PRO A 24 17.25 -3.08 -6.66
CA PRO A 24 18.52 -2.47 -6.28
C PRO A 24 18.85 -1.16 -7.01
N ASN A 25 18.43 -1.04 -8.27
CA ASN A 25 18.60 0.16 -9.10
C ASN A 25 17.28 0.89 -9.39
N GLY A 26 16.25 0.62 -8.59
CA GLY A 26 14.89 1.06 -8.83
C GLY A 26 14.51 2.38 -8.16
N TYR A 27 13.20 2.64 -8.13
CA TYR A 27 12.61 3.77 -7.44
C TYR A 27 12.86 3.66 -5.93
N LYS A 28 13.21 4.76 -5.27
CA LYS A 28 13.26 4.88 -3.81
C LYS A 28 11.96 5.47 -3.30
N MET A 29 11.34 4.83 -2.32
CA MET A 29 9.99 5.14 -1.88
C MET A 29 9.89 5.00 -0.35
N ARG A 30 8.88 5.60 0.26
CA ARG A 30 8.51 5.34 1.66
C ARG A 30 7.03 5.61 1.93
N ALA A 31 6.55 5.17 3.08
CA ALA A 31 5.22 5.47 3.58
C ALA A 31 5.25 6.70 4.51
N ARG A 32 4.14 7.42 4.56
CA ARG A 32 3.83 8.40 5.62
C ARG A 32 2.45 8.07 6.20
N LEU A 33 2.40 7.85 7.50
CA LEU A 33 1.21 7.46 8.24
C LEU A 33 0.79 8.58 9.19
N TYR A 34 -0.50 8.89 9.23
CA TYR A 34 -1.10 9.76 10.24
C TYR A 34 -2.09 8.93 11.04
N LEU A 35 -1.70 8.56 12.26
CA LEU A 35 -2.51 7.72 13.14
C LEU A 35 -3.85 8.37 13.47
N ASN A 36 -3.91 9.70 13.59
CA ASN A 36 -5.13 10.46 13.89
C ASN A 36 -5.68 11.23 12.68
N GLY A 37 -5.30 10.80 11.48
CA GLY A 37 -5.76 11.37 10.21
C GLY A 37 -5.10 12.68 9.81
N ASP A 38 -5.26 13.04 8.54
CA ASP A 38 -4.76 14.27 7.92
C ASP A 38 -5.87 15.01 7.16
N GLY A 39 -5.77 16.34 7.09
CA GLY A 39 -6.73 17.19 6.38
C GLY A 39 -8.19 16.96 6.80
N ASN A 40 -9.06 16.64 5.84
CA ASN A 40 -10.49 16.40 6.06
C ASN A 40 -10.81 15.04 6.71
N ALA A 41 -9.78 14.20 6.95
CA ALA A 41 -9.90 12.91 7.61
C ALA A 41 -9.40 12.94 9.07
N ARG A 42 -8.88 14.09 9.53
CA ARG A 42 -8.38 14.29 10.89
C ARG A 42 -9.43 13.90 11.93
N ARG A 43 -9.01 13.16 12.96
CA ARG A 43 -9.82 12.64 14.07
C ARG A 43 -10.98 11.71 13.69
N THR A 44 -11.07 11.29 12.42
CA THR A 44 -12.11 10.36 11.97
C THR A 44 -11.54 9.09 11.34
N HIS A 45 -10.41 9.20 10.63
CA HIS A 45 -9.76 8.07 9.97
C HIS A 45 -8.26 8.10 10.23
N MET A 46 -7.62 6.94 10.10
CA MET A 46 -6.18 6.86 9.89
C MET A 46 -5.89 7.15 8.41
N SER A 47 -4.89 7.99 8.14
CA SER A 47 -4.51 8.37 6.77
C SER A 47 -3.16 7.76 6.39
N LEU A 48 -3.06 7.19 5.19
CA LEU A 48 -1.85 6.53 4.70
C LEU A 48 -1.44 7.07 3.34
N PHE A 49 -0.18 7.49 3.25
CA PHE A 49 0.37 8.13 2.06
C PHE A 49 1.65 7.45 1.57
N PHE A 50 1.83 7.48 0.26
CA PHE A 50 3.03 7.08 -0.45
C PHE A 50 3.89 8.32 -0.73
N VAL A 51 5.21 8.14 -0.63
CA VAL A 51 6.19 9.19 -0.88
C VAL A 51 7.24 8.66 -1.85
N LEU A 52 7.33 9.30 -3.01
CA LEU A 52 8.42 9.09 -3.95
C LEU A 52 9.65 9.91 -3.49
N MET A 53 10.81 9.27 -3.41
CA MET A 53 12.05 9.87 -2.91
C MET A 53 13.10 9.95 -4.01
N ARG A 54 14.00 10.92 -3.89
CA ARG A 54 15.16 11.05 -4.79
C ARG A 54 16.11 9.87 -4.63
N SER A 55 16.60 9.37 -5.77
CA SER A 55 17.56 8.28 -5.87
C SER A 55 18.68 8.63 -6.85
N LEU A 56 19.86 8.03 -6.68
CA LEU A 56 20.96 8.13 -7.65
C LEU A 56 20.57 7.53 -9.01
N ASN A 57 19.63 6.58 -9.02
CA ASN A 57 19.16 5.90 -10.22
C ASN A 57 18.03 6.66 -10.95
N ASP A 58 17.53 7.80 -10.42
CA ASP A 58 16.47 8.57 -11.08
C ASP A 58 16.73 8.92 -12.57
N PRO A 59 17.97 9.17 -13.04
CA PRO A 59 18.23 9.43 -14.47
C PRO A 59 17.86 8.28 -15.42
N ILE A 60 17.84 7.03 -14.94
CA ILE A 60 17.56 5.84 -15.76
C ILE A 60 16.14 5.31 -15.59
N LEU A 61 15.33 5.93 -14.73
CA LEU A 61 13.97 5.51 -14.43
C LEU A 61 12.94 6.32 -15.23
N LYS A 62 11.78 5.70 -15.49
CA LYS A 62 10.67 6.34 -16.19
C LYS A 62 9.96 7.34 -15.27
N PHE A 63 9.67 8.54 -15.79
CA PHE A 63 8.82 9.52 -15.13
C PHE A 63 7.80 10.11 -16.11
N PRO A 64 6.62 10.59 -15.63
CA PRO A 64 6.16 10.52 -14.24
C PRO A 64 5.90 9.09 -13.76
N PHE A 65 6.04 8.86 -12.46
CA PHE A 65 5.74 7.58 -11.84
C PHE A 65 4.25 7.27 -12.02
N ASN A 66 3.94 6.19 -12.74
CA ASN A 66 2.57 5.84 -13.12
C ASN A 66 2.28 4.35 -12.87
N TYR A 67 2.75 3.83 -11.74
CA TYR A 67 2.50 2.46 -11.32
C TYR A 67 1.45 2.46 -10.22
N LYS A 68 0.49 1.53 -10.29
CA LYS A 68 -0.57 1.43 -9.29
C LYS A 68 0.04 1.10 -7.92
N VAL A 69 -0.41 1.82 -6.90
CA VAL A 69 0.03 1.61 -5.51
C VAL A 69 -1.15 1.06 -4.71
N SER A 70 -0.93 -0.04 -4.00
CA SER A 70 -1.92 -0.64 -3.12
C SER A 70 -1.39 -0.69 -1.69
N PHE A 71 -2.21 -0.27 -0.75
CA PHE A 71 -1.97 -0.38 0.68
C PHE A 71 -2.77 -1.53 1.25
N CYS A 72 -2.19 -2.23 2.23
CA CYS A 72 -2.79 -3.34 2.93
C CYS A 72 -2.53 -3.17 4.42
N LEU A 73 -3.57 -3.04 5.23
CA LEU A 73 -3.51 -3.20 6.68
C LEU A 73 -3.88 -4.64 7.02
N TYR A 74 -2.96 -5.35 7.66
CA TYR A 74 -3.17 -6.75 8.00
C TYR A 74 -4.17 -6.91 9.15
N ASP A 75 -5.17 -7.74 8.90
CA ASP A 75 -5.92 -8.43 9.94
C ASP A 75 -5.02 -9.52 10.54
N GLN A 76 -4.79 -9.44 11.84
CA GLN A 76 -3.90 -10.30 12.62
C GLN A 76 -4.64 -11.51 13.24
N THR A 77 -5.91 -11.71 12.88
CA THR A 77 -6.72 -12.88 13.24
C THR A 77 -6.61 -13.98 12.17
N SER A 78 -7.17 -15.14 12.48
CA SER A 78 -7.30 -16.23 11.51
C SER A 78 -8.21 -15.90 10.32
N SER A 79 -9.00 -14.81 10.40
CA SER A 79 -9.95 -14.44 9.35
C SER A 79 -9.31 -13.78 8.14
N GLN A 80 -8.09 -13.24 8.28
CA GLN A 80 -7.30 -12.59 7.22
C GLN A 80 -8.10 -11.58 6.38
N ARG A 81 -9.05 -10.88 6.98
CA ARG A 81 -9.86 -9.84 6.33
C ARG A 81 -9.10 -8.52 6.29
N HIS A 82 -8.02 -8.50 5.53
CA HIS A 82 -7.16 -7.34 5.39
C HIS A 82 -7.91 -6.16 4.77
N ILE A 83 -7.62 -4.93 5.23
CA ILE A 83 -8.12 -3.71 4.59
C ILE A 83 -7.17 -3.35 3.47
N ILE A 84 -7.69 -3.37 2.24
CA ILE A 84 -6.93 -3.13 1.02
C ILE A 84 -7.56 -1.97 0.27
N ASP A 85 -6.77 -0.94 0.00
CA ASP A 85 -7.17 0.15 -0.88
C ASP A 85 -6.01 0.56 -1.79
N SER A 86 -6.32 1.08 -2.96
CA SER A 86 -5.33 1.33 -4.01
C SER A 86 -5.66 2.58 -4.79
N PHE A 87 -4.61 3.27 -5.25
CA PHE A 87 -4.76 4.40 -6.15
C PHE A 87 -3.83 4.26 -7.36
N ARG A 88 -4.22 4.90 -8.46
CA ARG A 88 -3.31 5.13 -9.59
C ARG A 88 -2.76 6.56 -9.47
N PRO A 89 -1.44 6.76 -9.53
CA PRO A 89 -0.83 8.08 -9.54
C PRO A 89 -1.45 9.01 -10.58
N ASP A 90 -1.76 10.25 -10.20
CA ASP A 90 -2.08 11.30 -11.17
C ASP A 90 -0.78 11.83 -11.77
N ILE A 91 -0.54 11.52 -13.05
CA ILE A 91 0.66 11.92 -13.78
C ILE A 91 0.84 13.44 -13.91
N LYS A 92 -0.21 14.24 -13.64
CA LYS A 92 -0.13 15.70 -13.60
C LYS A 92 0.32 16.24 -12.24
N SER A 93 0.20 15.44 -11.18
CA SER A 93 0.60 15.83 -9.83
C SER A 93 2.11 15.91 -9.69
N SER A 94 2.58 16.91 -8.94
CA SER A 94 3.99 17.06 -8.56
C SER A 94 4.49 15.91 -7.67
N SER A 95 3.60 15.20 -6.98
CA SER A 95 3.91 14.02 -6.15
C SER A 95 4.63 12.91 -6.91
N PHE A 96 4.36 12.79 -8.21
CA PHE A 96 4.82 11.66 -9.04
C PHE A 96 5.77 12.08 -10.16
N GLN A 97 6.17 13.35 -10.20
CA GLN A 97 7.24 13.79 -11.10
C GLN A 97 8.60 13.30 -10.62
N ARG A 98 9.61 13.39 -11.49
CA ARG A 98 10.99 13.14 -11.10
C ARG A 98 11.37 14.01 -9.89
N PRO A 99 11.82 13.41 -8.77
CA PRO A 99 12.16 14.17 -7.57
C PRO A 99 13.24 15.22 -7.82
N ARG A 100 13.00 16.43 -7.31
CA ARG A 100 13.97 17.55 -7.32
C ARG A 100 14.55 17.81 -5.93
N SER A 101 13.79 17.45 -4.89
CA SER A 101 14.17 17.43 -3.47
C SER A 101 14.29 15.98 -2.99
N ASP A 102 14.74 15.77 -1.75
CA ASP A 102 14.86 14.42 -1.15
C ASP A 102 13.55 13.62 -1.22
N MET A 103 12.41 14.32 -1.15
CA MET A 103 11.07 13.75 -1.17
C MET A 103 10.13 14.65 -1.96
N ASN A 104 9.24 14.02 -2.72
CA ASN A 104 8.07 14.68 -3.26
C ASN A 104 6.98 14.84 -2.20
N ILE A 105 5.94 15.61 -2.54
CA ILE A 105 4.73 15.75 -1.73
C ILE A 105 4.06 14.38 -1.62
N ALA A 106 3.71 13.96 -0.39
CA ALA A 106 3.05 12.70 -0.13
C ALA A 106 1.67 12.65 -0.81
N SER A 107 1.31 11.49 -1.35
CA SER A 107 0.01 11.26 -1.99
C SER A 107 -0.49 9.86 -1.67
N GLY A 108 -1.79 9.69 -1.46
CA GLY A 108 -2.37 8.44 -0.97
C GLY A 108 -3.82 8.60 -0.57
N ILE A 109 -4.20 7.98 0.54
CA ILE A 109 -5.60 7.75 0.91
C ILE A 109 -5.87 8.41 2.28
N PRO A 110 -6.45 9.63 2.30
CA PRO A 110 -6.76 10.33 3.55
C PRO A 110 -7.71 9.54 4.45
N LYS A 111 -8.72 8.89 3.88
CA LYS A 111 -9.71 8.10 4.61
C LYS A 111 -9.45 6.60 4.43
N PHE A 112 -8.28 6.13 4.84
CA PHE A 112 -7.88 4.74 4.59
C PHE A 112 -8.66 3.74 5.45
N ILE A 113 -8.82 4.03 6.75
CA ILE A 113 -9.65 3.22 7.66
C ILE A 113 -10.23 4.11 8.77
N PRO A 114 -11.52 3.96 9.12
CA PRO A 114 -12.12 4.66 10.26
C PRO A 114 -11.38 4.38 11.57
N LEU A 115 -11.21 5.40 12.41
CA LEU A 115 -10.52 5.24 13.70
C LEU A 115 -11.27 4.31 14.65
N GLU A 116 -12.61 4.28 14.58
CA GLU A 116 -13.44 3.36 15.37
C GLU A 116 -13.07 1.88 15.17
N MET A 117 -12.69 1.48 13.94
CA MET A 117 -12.27 0.10 13.66
C MET A 117 -10.89 -0.24 14.26
N ILE A 118 -10.07 0.78 14.49
CA ILE A 118 -8.72 0.64 15.07
C ILE A 118 -8.79 0.73 16.60
N GLN A 119 -9.61 1.62 17.12
CA GLN A 119 -9.66 1.97 18.55
C GLN A 119 -10.55 1.06 19.39
N GLN A 120 -11.32 0.17 18.76
CA GLN A 120 -12.08 -0.85 19.49
C GLN A 120 -11.13 -1.78 20.28
N GLU A 121 -11.58 -2.21 21.45
CA GLU A 121 -10.78 -3.00 22.41
C GLU A 121 -10.26 -4.30 21.81
N GLU A 122 -11.05 -4.94 20.94
CA GLU A 122 -10.68 -6.14 20.18
C GLU A 122 -10.49 -5.81 18.68
N SER A 123 -9.62 -4.83 18.37
CA SER A 123 -9.32 -4.53 16.96
C SER A 123 -8.57 -5.70 16.33
N PRO A 124 -9.06 -6.30 15.22
CA PRO A 124 -8.32 -7.34 14.52
C PRO A 124 -7.02 -6.82 13.87
N TYR A 125 -6.86 -5.49 13.77
CA TYR A 125 -5.74 -4.85 13.10
C TYR A 125 -4.62 -4.42 14.06
N ILE A 126 -4.89 -4.35 15.37
CA ILE A 126 -3.91 -4.05 16.41
C ILE A 126 -3.81 -5.23 17.35
N ARG A 127 -2.60 -5.74 17.54
CA ARG A 127 -2.28 -6.78 18.51
C ARG A 127 -0.94 -6.47 19.13
N ASP A 128 -0.82 -6.60 20.46
CA ASP A 128 0.41 -6.31 21.19
C ASP A 128 0.98 -4.90 20.86
N ASP A 129 0.09 -3.89 20.86
CA ASP A 129 0.37 -2.48 20.48
C ASP A 129 1.04 -2.32 19.10
N THR A 130 0.79 -3.27 18.19
CA THR A 130 1.46 -3.35 16.89
C THR A 130 0.46 -3.53 15.77
N MET A 131 0.71 -2.85 14.64
CA MET A 131 0.00 -3.02 13.38
C MET A 131 0.97 -3.26 12.22
N PHE A 132 0.53 -4.01 11.22
CA PHE A 132 1.35 -4.29 10.03
C PHE A 132 0.72 -3.69 8.78
N ILE A 133 1.51 -2.90 8.05
CA ILE A 133 1.11 -2.27 6.80
C ILE A 133 2.04 -2.76 5.69
N LYS A 134 1.47 -3.25 4.58
CA LYS A 134 2.20 -3.59 3.36
C LYS A 134 1.83 -2.61 2.24
N ILE A 135 2.85 -2.22 1.49
CA ILE A 135 2.72 -1.42 0.28
C ILE A 135 3.14 -2.29 -0.89
N LEU A 136 2.26 -2.43 -1.87
CA LEU A 136 2.54 -3.10 -3.12
C LEU A 136 2.56 -2.04 -4.24
N VAL A 137 3.70 -1.94 -4.93
CA VAL A 137 3.81 -1.18 -6.17
C VAL A 137 3.74 -2.16 -7.32
N ASP A 138 2.74 -1.97 -8.16
CA ASP A 138 2.42 -2.89 -9.23
C ASP A 138 3.10 -2.46 -10.53
N PHE A 139 4.21 -3.12 -10.84
CA PHE A 139 4.95 -2.96 -12.09
C PHE A 139 4.45 -3.88 -13.21
N GLY A 140 3.53 -4.81 -12.90
CA GLY A 140 3.03 -5.84 -13.83
C GLY A 140 1.57 -5.69 -14.23
N GLU A 141 0.90 -4.63 -13.76
CA GLU A 141 -0.53 -4.37 -13.98
C GLU A 141 -1.43 -5.52 -13.48
N ILE A 142 -1.15 -6.00 -12.25
CA ILE A 142 -1.96 -6.96 -11.51
C ILE A 142 -3.42 -6.47 -11.44
N GLN A 143 -4.33 -7.32 -11.93
CA GLN A 143 -5.76 -7.05 -11.91
C GLN A 143 -6.25 -6.83 -10.47
N LYS A 144 -7.17 -5.86 -10.28
CA LYS A 144 -7.68 -5.49 -8.93
C LYS A 144 -8.26 -6.69 -8.18
N THR A 145 -8.87 -7.64 -8.88
CA THR A 145 -9.45 -8.89 -8.35
C THR A 145 -8.42 -9.85 -7.75
N LEU A 146 -7.15 -9.76 -8.17
CA LEU A 146 -6.04 -10.58 -7.68
C LEU A 146 -5.30 -9.94 -6.51
N LEU A 147 -5.55 -8.66 -6.20
CA LEU A 147 -4.84 -7.97 -5.12
C LEU A 147 -4.98 -8.66 -3.76
N PRO A 148 -6.17 -9.15 -3.32
CA PRO A 148 -6.28 -9.86 -2.06
C PRO A 148 -5.35 -11.10 -2.01
N TYR A 149 -5.26 -11.83 -3.12
CA TYR A 149 -4.36 -12.99 -3.23
C TYR A 149 -2.89 -12.58 -3.21
N ALA A 150 -2.49 -11.60 -4.02
CA ALA A 150 -1.11 -11.13 -4.07
C ALA A 150 -0.61 -10.57 -2.73
N LEU A 151 -1.49 -9.89 -1.99
CA LEU A 151 -1.15 -9.29 -0.70
C LEU A 151 -1.11 -10.31 0.44
N SER A 152 -1.88 -11.40 0.35
CA SER A 152 -1.87 -12.51 1.32
C SER A 152 -0.76 -13.54 1.09
N LEU A 153 -0.04 -13.48 -0.04
CA LEU A 153 1.14 -14.31 -0.25
C LEU A 153 2.16 -14.10 0.87
N ASN A 154 2.78 -15.20 1.29
CA ASN A 154 3.81 -15.20 2.33
C ASN A 154 4.95 -14.25 1.90
N PRO A 155 5.19 -13.15 2.65
CA PRO A 155 6.19 -12.15 2.30
C PRO A 155 7.62 -12.71 2.35
N GLY A 156 7.86 -13.83 3.05
CA GLY A 156 9.14 -14.51 3.09
C GLY A 156 9.47 -15.30 1.82
N LEU A 157 8.54 -15.47 0.88
CA LEU A 157 8.82 -16.12 -0.39
C LEU A 157 9.68 -15.22 -1.28
N PRO A 158 10.63 -15.79 -2.07
CA PRO A 158 11.36 -15.02 -3.07
C PRO A 158 10.41 -14.30 -4.04
N MET A 159 10.76 -13.09 -4.47
CA MET A 159 9.90 -12.27 -5.33
C MET A 159 9.50 -12.97 -6.63
N HIS A 160 10.42 -13.72 -7.26
CA HIS A 160 10.11 -14.46 -8.47
C HIS A 160 9.07 -15.56 -8.23
N ILE A 161 9.09 -16.23 -7.07
CA ILE A 161 8.07 -17.22 -6.69
C ILE A 161 6.72 -16.54 -6.51
N GLN A 162 6.68 -15.41 -5.80
CA GLN A 162 5.44 -14.64 -5.63
C GLN A 162 4.85 -14.25 -6.98
N GLN A 163 5.68 -13.78 -7.92
CA GLN A 163 5.26 -13.40 -9.27
C GLN A 163 4.71 -14.60 -10.07
N THR A 164 5.38 -15.76 -10.00
CA THR A 164 4.90 -16.99 -10.64
C THR A 164 3.53 -17.40 -10.11
N MET A 165 3.33 -17.37 -8.79
CA MET A 165 2.05 -17.73 -8.16
C MET A 165 0.93 -16.76 -8.58
N ILE A 166 1.20 -15.45 -8.60
CA ILE A 166 0.23 -14.44 -9.04
C ILE A 166 -0.16 -14.67 -10.51
N LYS A 167 0.82 -14.98 -11.38
CA LYS A 167 0.58 -15.26 -12.80
C LYS A 167 -0.29 -16.50 -12.99
N GLN A 168 0.04 -17.60 -12.29
CA GLN A 168 -0.73 -18.84 -12.35
C GLN A 168 -2.17 -18.65 -11.86
N GLU A 169 -2.38 -17.90 -10.77
CA GLU A 169 -3.73 -17.60 -10.28
C GLU A 169 -4.51 -16.72 -11.26
N ALA A 170 -3.85 -15.77 -11.93
CA ALA A 170 -4.46 -14.98 -12.99
C ALA A 170 -4.97 -15.86 -14.15
N GLU A 171 -4.11 -16.75 -14.65
CA GLU A 171 -4.43 -17.70 -15.72
C GLU A 171 -5.57 -18.63 -15.31
N ARG A 172 -5.53 -19.17 -14.09
CA ARG A 172 -6.59 -20.03 -13.56
C ARG A 172 -7.95 -19.34 -13.53
N ARG A 173 -8.01 -18.07 -13.12
CA ARG A 173 -9.28 -17.31 -13.09
C ARG A 173 -9.81 -16.98 -14.47
N ILE A 174 -8.93 -16.68 -15.42
CA ILE A 174 -9.31 -16.46 -16.82
C ILE A 174 -9.94 -17.74 -17.39
N GLN A 175 -9.32 -18.90 -17.14
CA GLN A 175 -9.84 -20.19 -17.61
C GLN A 175 -11.23 -20.51 -17.02
N LEU A 176 -11.43 -20.26 -15.72
CA LEU A 176 -12.74 -20.48 -15.09
C LEU A 176 -13.83 -19.58 -15.69
N GLN A 177 -13.51 -18.32 -16.01
CA GLN A 177 -14.45 -17.41 -16.66
C GLN A 177 -14.80 -17.86 -18.08
N SER A 178 -13.84 -18.36 -18.86
CA SER A 178 -14.11 -18.90 -20.19
C SER A 178 -14.97 -20.17 -20.14
N ASP A 179 -14.70 -21.06 -19.18
CA ASP A 179 -15.45 -22.31 -19.02
C ASP A 179 -16.89 -22.06 -18.57
N GLU A 180 -17.12 -21.07 -17.71
CA GLU A 180 -18.47 -20.64 -17.31
C GLU A 180 -19.24 -19.98 -18.46
N GLN A 181 -18.56 -19.23 -19.34
CA GLN A 181 -19.18 -18.66 -20.54
C GLN A 181 -19.57 -19.75 -21.55
N LEU A 182 -18.74 -20.77 -21.74
CA LEU A 182 -19.06 -21.90 -22.64
C LEU A 182 -20.26 -22.72 -22.15
N LYS A 183 -20.45 -22.88 -20.84
CA LYS A 183 -21.59 -23.61 -20.26
C LYS A 183 -22.93 -22.86 -20.34
N ARG A 184 -22.93 -21.59 -20.75
CA ARG A 184 -24.13 -20.75 -20.90
C ARG A 184 -24.60 -20.64 -22.35
N LEU A 185 -23.89 -21.27 -23.29
CA LEU A 185 -24.27 -21.44 -24.70
C LEU A 185 -24.86 -22.83 -24.90
#